data_AF-A0A4X2MA05-F1
#
_entry.id   AF-A0A4X2MA05-F1
#
_cell.length_a   1.000
_cell.length_b   1.000
_cell.length_c   1.000
_cell.angle_alpha   90.00
_cell.angle_beta   90.00
_cell.angle_gamma   90.00
#
_symmetry.space_group_name_H-M   'P 1'
#
loop_
_entity.id
_entity.type
_entity.pdbx_description
1 polymer ?
#
loop_
_entity_poly.entity_id
_entity_poly.type
_entity_poly.pdbx_seq_one_letter_code
_entity_poly.pdbx_strand_id
1 'polypeptide(L)' 'MDRKGLYFVAFVLMLGFSSTVGEYVGLSPSQCIIPAKERVDCGYPQVTPEQCNNRGCCFDSSIPEVPWCFKPLQDTECIF' A
#
# COMPACT_ATOMS: atom_id res chain seq x y z
N MET A 1 -18.86 24.04 34.80
CA MET A 1 -18.30 23.73 33.47
C MET A 1 -17.97 25.05 32.80
N ASP A 2 -16.72 25.47 32.90
CA ASP A 2 -16.27 26.80 32.47
C ASP A 2 -16.37 26.97 30.95
N ARG A 3 -16.91 28.12 30.52
CA ARG A 3 -17.07 28.50 29.11
C ARG A 3 -15.74 28.41 28.33
N LYS A 4 -14.61 28.66 29.01
CA LYS A 4 -13.26 28.46 28.46
C LYS A 4 -12.97 27.00 28.13
N GLY A 5 -13.38 26.07 28.97
CA GLY A 5 -13.23 24.63 28.74
C GLY A 5 -14.07 24.15 27.56
N LEU A 6 -15.28 24.70 27.41
CA LEU A 6 -16.15 24.37 26.27
C LEU A 6 -15.56 24.84 24.93
N TYR A 7 -14.97 26.04 24.88
CA TYR A 7 -14.28 26.53 23.68
C TYR A 7 -13.01 25.75 23.36
N PHE A 8 -12.27 25.31 24.38
CA PHE A 8 -11.06 24.51 24.18
C PHE A 8 -11.39 23.13 23.62
N VAL A 9 -12.46 22.49 24.11
CA VAL A 9 -12.98 21.23 23.59
C VAL A 9 -13.48 21.39 22.14
N ALA A 10 -14.19 22.48 21.84
CA ALA A 10 -14.62 22.78 20.48
C ALA A 10 -13.43 22.98 19.52
N PHE A 11 -12.34 23.61 19.97
CA PHE A 11 -11.14 23.83 19.16
C PHE A 11 -10.37 22.52 18.88
N VAL A 12 -10.29 21.62 19.87
CA VAL A 12 -9.69 20.28 19.69
C VAL A 12 -10.52 19.42 18.73
N LEU A 13 -11.85 19.52 18.76
CA LEU A 13 -12.73 18.83 17.81
C LEU A 13 -12.63 19.40 16.38
N MET A 14 -12.43 20.71 16.24
CA MET A 14 -12.29 21.35 14.91
C MET A 14 -10.89 21.20 14.31
N LEU A 15 -9.83 21.11 15.12
CA LEU A 15 -8.47 20.80 14.67
C LEU A 15 -8.18 19.30 14.55
N GLY A 16 -9.11 18.45 15.02
CA GLY A 16 -9.00 16.99 15.02
C GLY A 16 -9.34 16.30 13.70
N PHE A 17 -9.46 17.03 12.59
CA PHE A 17 -9.66 16.48 11.24
C PHE A 17 -8.45 16.73 10.33
N SER A 18 -7.25 16.44 10.82
CA SER A 18 -6.11 16.14 9.95
C SER A 18 -5.78 14.65 10.01
N SER A 19 -6.81 13.80 10.10
CA SER A 19 -6.72 12.51 9.45
C SER A 19 -7.07 12.74 7.98
N THR A 20 -6.12 13.24 7.20
CA THR A 20 -5.93 12.56 5.91
C THR A 20 -5.63 11.13 6.33
N VAL A 21 -6.68 10.30 6.36
CA VAL A 21 -6.52 8.87 6.18
C VAL A 21 -5.78 8.82 4.86
N GLY A 22 -4.44 8.81 4.95
CA GLY A 22 -3.62 8.44 3.83
C GLY A 22 -4.21 7.11 3.44
N GLU A 23 -4.80 7.07 2.25
CA GLU A 23 -5.15 5.84 1.61
C GLU A 23 -3.87 5.03 1.70
N TYR A 24 -3.84 4.07 2.63
CA TYR A 24 -2.85 3.03 2.53
C TYR A 24 -3.24 2.41 1.21
N VAL A 25 -2.48 2.73 0.16
CA VAL A 25 -2.61 2.08 -1.14
C VAL A 25 -2.11 0.67 -0.90
N GLY A 26 -2.93 -0.11 -0.18
CA GLY A 26 -2.75 -1.52 0.03
C GLY A 26 -2.86 -2.11 -1.36
N LEU A 27 -1.79 -2.79 -1.77
CA LEU A 27 -1.75 -3.53 -3.02
C LEU A 27 -3.04 -4.33 -3.15
N SER A 28 -3.88 -3.96 -4.12
CA SER A 28 -5.12 -4.68 -4.36
C SER A 28 -4.74 -6.08 -4.87
N PRO A 29 -5.39 -7.16 -4.42
CA PRO A 29 -5.05 -8.53 -4.83
C PRO A 29 -5.11 -8.74 -6.34
N SER A 30 -5.91 -7.93 -7.07
CA SER A 30 -5.96 -7.93 -8.52
C SER A 30 -4.66 -7.46 -9.19
N GLN A 31 -3.88 -6.62 -8.52
CA GLN A 31 -2.64 -6.04 -9.03
C GLN A 31 -1.48 -7.05 -9.06
N CYS A 32 -1.63 -8.17 -8.36
CA CYS A 32 -0.63 -9.23 -8.33
C CYS A 32 -0.85 -10.34 -9.36
N ILE A 33 -1.89 -10.22 -10.19
CA ILE A 33 -2.20 -11.19 -11.25
C ILE A 33 -1.41 -10.82 -12.50
N ILE A 34 -0.09 -11.06 -12.48
CA ILE A 34 0.82 -10.78 -13.59
C ILE A 34 1.40 -12.09 -14.13
N PRO A 35 1.32 -12.34 -15.45
CA PRO A 35 1.95 -13.52 -16.05
C PRO A 35 3.47 -13.48 -15.84
N ALA A 36 4.05 -14.64 -15.56
CA ALA A 36 5.47 -14.81 -15.20
C ALA A 36 6.46 -14.08 -16.12
N LYS A 37 6.14 -14.00 -17.42
CA LYS A 37 7.00 -13.38 -18.46
C LYS A 37 7.01 -11.86 -18.40
N GLU A 38 6.00 -11.25 -17.81
CA GLU A 38 5.83 -9.79 -17.70
C GLU A 38 6.18 -9.28 -16.29
N ARG A 39 6.62 -10.18 -15.40
CA ARG A 39 7.04 -9.84 -14.05
C ARG A 39 8.32 -9.00 -14.09
N VAL A 40 8.20 -7.77 -13.61
CA VAL A 40 9.35 -6.88 -13.40
C VAL A 40 9.85 -7.08 -11.97
N ASP A 41 11.13 -7.42 -11.82
CA ASP A 41 11.75 -7.61 -10.51
C ASP A 41 11.60 -6.36 -9.62
N CYS A 42 11.13 -6.57 -8.40
CA CYS A 42 11.02 -5.55 -7.36
C CYS A 42 11.90 -5.87 -6.13
N GLY A 43 12.51 -7.05 -6.12
CA GLY A 43 13.18 -7.61 -4.96
C GLY A 43 14.68 -7.77 -5.15
N TYR A 44 15.18 -8.80 -4.48
CA TYR A 44 16.51 -9.36 -4.66
C TYR A 44 16.37 -10.90 -4.67
N PRO A 45 17.38 -11.64 -5.14
CA PRO A 45 17.35 -13.09 -5.11
C PRO A 45 17.09 -13.62 -3.70
N GLN A 46 16.18 -14.58 -3.55
CA GLN A 46 15.84 -15.20 -2.25
C GLN A 46 15.15 -14.24 -1.24
N VAL A 47 14.44 -13.23 -1.70
CA VAL A 47 13.58 -12.39 -0.85
C VAL A 47 12.43 -13.20 -0.23
N THR A 48 12.10 -12.94 1.04
CA THR A 48 10.95 -13.59 1.68
C THR A 48 9.62 -12.95 1.23
N PRO A 49 8.49 -13.66 1.32
CA PRO A 49 7.18 -13.08 1.00
C PRO A 49 6.92 -11.80 1.79
N GLU A 50 7.26 -11.77 3.08
CA GLU A 50 7.06 -10.61 3.96
C GLU A 50 7.94 -9.43 3.53
N GLN A 51 9.21 -9.67 3.18
CA GLN A 51 10.11 -8.63 2.70
C GLN A 51 9.65 -8.04 1.37
N CYS A 52 9.09 -8.87 0.47
CA CYS A 52 8.54 -8.40 -0.79
C CYS A 52 7.27 -7.57 -0.59
N ASN A 53 6.32 -8.07 0.21
CA ASN A 53 5.06 -7.38 0.49
C ASN A 53 5.28 -6.06 1.25
N ASN A 54 6.24 -6.02 2.19
CA ASN A 54 6.60 -4.78 2.91
C ASN A 54 7.18 -3.69 1.99
N ARG A 55 7.65 -4.05 0.79
CA ARG A 55 8.09 -3.09 -0.24
C ARG A 55 6.95 -2.60 -1.13
N GLY A 56 5.72 -3.05 -0.87
CA GLY A 56 4.57 -2.79 -1.75
C GLY A 56 4.67 -3.56 -3.07
N CYS A 57 5.19 -4.79 -3.03
CA CYS A 57 5.36 -5.65 -4.20
C CYS A 57 4.71 -7.01 -3.99
N CYS A 58 4.42 -7.68 -5.10
CA CYS A 58 3.73 -8.96 -5.13
C CYS A 58 4.74 -10.10 -5.04
N PHE A 59 4.41 -11.14 -4.26
CA PHE A 59 5.23 -12.34 -4.15
C PHE A 59 4.50 -13.56 -4.76
N ASP A 60 5.15 -14.24 -5.70
CA ASP A 60 4.70 -15.52 -6.24
C ASP A 60 5.88 -16.44 -6.55
N SER A 61 5.99 -17.54 -5.80
CA SER A 61 7.01 -18.58 -5.99
C SER A 61 6.49 -19.81 -6.74
N SER A 62 5.29 -19.75 -7.34
CA SER A 62 4.72 -20.89 -8.07
C SER A 62 5.47 -21.24 -9.36
N ILE A 63 6.23 -20.29 -9.93
CA ILE A 63 6.95 -20.48 -11.19
C ILE A 63 8.46 -20.33 -10.96
N PRO A 64 9.28 -21.34 -11.30
CA PRO A 64 10.74 -21.23 -11.25
C PRO A 64 11.28 -20.38 -12.41
N GLU A 65 12.54 -19.94 -12.31
CA GLU A 65 13.25 -19.16 -13.35
C GLU A 65 12.66 -17.76 -13.67
N VAL A 66 11.77 -17.25 -12.82
CA VAL A 66 11.23 -15.89 -12.92
C VAL A 66 11.36 -15.15 -11.59
N PRO A 67 11.31 -13.80 -11.58
CA PRO A 67 11.31 -13.04 -10.34
C PRO A 67 10.10 -13.43 -9.48
N TRP A 68 10.38 -13.93 -8.27
CA TRP A 68 9.33 -14.24 -7.30
C TRP A 68 8.76 -12.99 -6.64
N CYS A 69 9.56 -11.93 -6.53
CA CYS A 69 9.09 -10.63 -6.07
C CYS A 69 9.03 -9.66 -7.23
N PHE A 70 7.83 -9.24 -7.58
CA PHE A 70 7.57 -8.45 -8.77
C PHE A 70 6.71 -7.23 -8.46
N LYS A 71 6.82 -6.21 -9.31
CA LYS A 71 6.01 -5.00 -9.20
C LYS A 71 4.52 -5.34 -9.41
N PRO A 72 3.60 -4.73 -8.65
CA PRO A 72 2.17 -4.81 -8.97
C PRO A 72 1.90 -4.20 -10.35
N LEU A 73 0.76 -4.57 -10.96
CA LEU A 73 0.16 -3.74 -11.99
C LEU A 73 -0.10 -2.39 -11.33
N GLN A 74 0.65 -1.37 -11.72
CA GLN A 74 0.23 -0.02 -11.44
C GLN A 74 -1.04 0.16 -12.25
N ASP A 75 -2.18 -0.02 -11.61
CA ASP A 75 -3.32 0.84 -11.89
C ASP A 75 -2.79 2.24 -11.55
N THR A 76 -2.02 2.83 -12.47
CA THR A 76 -2.09 4.28 -12.66
C THR A 76 -3.58 4.49 -12.62
N GLU A 77 -4.09 5.16 -11.58
CA GLU A 77 -5.51 5.46 -11.46
C GLU A 77 -6.01 5.68 -12.88
N CYS A 78 -6.96 4.88 -13.34
CA CYS A 78 -7.67 5.20 -14.56
C CYS A 78 -8.36 6.53 -14.24
N ILE A 79 -7.62 7.64 -14.31
CA ILE A 79 -8.12 8.98 -14.19
C ILE A 79 -8.84 9.16 -15.51
N PHE A 80 -10.13 8.82 -15.47
CA PHE A 80 -11.10 9.13 -16.50
C PHE A 80 -11.15 10.65 -16.73
#